data_AF-A0A2G9NJV5-F1
#
_entry.id   AF-A0A2G9NJV5-F1
#
_cell.length_a   1.000
_cell.length_b   1.000
_cell.length_c   1.000
_cell.angle_alpha   90.00
_cell.angle_beta   90.00
_cell.angle_gamma   90.00
#
_symmetry.space_group_name_H-M   'P 1'
#
loop_
_entity.id
_entity.type
_entity.pdbx_description
1 polymer ?
#
loop_
_entity_poly.entity_id
_entity_poly.type
_entity_poly.pdbx_seq_one_letter_code
_entity_poly.pdbx_strand_id
1 'polypeptide(L)' 'MDTLIVSKDKFEKVLGDFEILIKDVASFLNQDDIVKNRIKEINNNLTIDSSEDELDAYLKKRGVQVE' A
#
# COMPACT_ATOMS: atom_id res chain seq x y z
N MET A 1 -37.83 -11.37 4.37
CA MET A 1 -36.72 -10.78 5.15
C MET A 1 -36.21 -11.93 5.97
N ASP A 2 -35.07 -12.49 5.58
CA ASP A 2 -34.62 -13.76 6.14
C ASP A 2 -33.75 -13.48 7.36
N THR A 3 -34.19 -13.97 8.52
CA THR A 3 -33.45 -13.80 9.76
C THR A 3 -32.42 -14.90 9.87
N LEU A 4 -31.15 -14.54 9.73
CA LEU A 4 -30.04 -15.47 9.82
C LEU A 4 -29.59 -15.55 11.29
N ILE A 5 -29.78 -16.71 11.91
CA ILE A 5 -29.37 -16.94 13.30
C ILE A 5 -27.92 -17.42 13.29
N VAL A 6 -27.02 -16.62 13.85
CA VAL A 6 -25.59 -16.92 13.97
C VAL A 6 -25.25 -17.06 15.45
N SER A 7 -24.35 -17.98 15.80
CA SER A 7 -23.87 -18.09 17.18
C SER A 7 -23.07 -16.85 17.55
N LYS A 8 -23.25 -16.39 18.79
CA LYS A 8 -22.57 -15.21 19.34
C LYS A 8 -21.05 -15.27 19.12
N ASP A 9 -20.43 -16.42 19.42
CA ASP A 9 -18.99 -16.62 19.28
C ASP A 9 -18.48 -16.44 17.83
N LYS A 10 -19.27 -16.89 16.84
CA LYS A 10 -18.92 -16.71 15.43
C LYS A 10 -19.01 -15.25 15.03
N PHE A 11 -20.01 -14.54 15.55
CA PHE A 11 -20.18 -13.11 15.28
C PHE A 11 -19.05 -12.28 15.90
N GLU A 12 -18.68 -12.56 17.16
CA GLU A 12 -17.55 -11.90 17.83
C GLU A 12 -16.23 -12.16 17.10
N LYS A 13 -16.01 -13.39 16.62
CA LYS A 13 -14.83 -13.71 15.82
C LYS A 13 -14.79 -12.89 14.52
N VAL A 14 -15.89 -12.81 13.79
CA VAL A 14 -15.98 -12.03 12.55
C VAL A 14 -15.69 -10.56 12.80
N LEU A 15 -16.22 -9.99 13.89
CA LEU A 15 -15.92 -8.60 14.27
C LEU A 15 -14.43 -8.41 14.56
N GLY A 16 -13.81 -9.31 15.32
CA GLY A 16 -12.37 -9.25 15.60
C GLY A 16 -11.51 -9.34 14.34
N ASP A 17 -11.86 -10.24 13.42
CA ASP A 17 -11.16 -10.37 12.13
C ASP A 17 -11.27 -9.08 11.29
N PHE A 18 -12.44 -8.43 11.31
CA PHE A 18 -12.65 -7.15 10.64
C PHE A 18 -11.83 -6.00 11.26
N GLU A 19 -11.75 -5.94 12.59
CA GLU A 19 -10.94 -4.93 13.28
C GLU A 19 -9.44 -5.07 12.94
N ILE A 20 -8.94 -6.31 12.85
CA ILE A 20 -7.56 -6.59 12.42
C ILE A 20 -7.35 -6.08 10.99
N LEU A 21 -8.25 -6.41 10.06
CA LEU A 21 -8.16 -5.95 8.68
C LEU A 21 -8.17 -4.42 8.56
N ILE A 22 -9.04 -3.73 9.31
CA ILE A 22 -9.08 -2.26 9.34
C ILE A 22 -7.75 -1.70 9.83
N LYS A 23 -7.18 -2.28 10.90
CA LYS A 23 -5.90 -1.86 11.46
C LYS A 23 -4.75 -2.07 10.47
N ASP A 24 -4.73 -3.20 9.78
CA ASP A 24 -3.70 -3.51 8.79
C ASP A 24 -3.77 -2.51 7.63
N VAL A 25 -4.96 -2.26 7.07
CA VAL A 25 -5.14 -1.24 6.02
C VAL A 25 -4.72 0.14 6.49
N ALA A 26 -5.09 0.53 7.72
CA ALA A 26 -4.68 1.82 8.29
C ALA A 26 -3.15 1.93 8.42
N SER A 27 -2.45 0.82 8.73
CA SER A 27 -0.99 0.81 8.79
C SER A 27 -0.32 1.03 7.43
N PHE A 28 -0.91 0.53 6.34
CA PHE A 28 -0.44 0.80 4.97
C PHE A 28 -0.69 2.24 4.53
N LEU A 29 -1.65 2.93 5.14
CA LEU A 29 -1.99 4.33 4.84
C LEU A 29 -1.14 5.32 5.64
N ASN A 30 -0.15 4.88 6.41
CA ASN A 30 0.78 5.78 7.08
C ASN A 30 1.74 6.43 6.06
N GLN A 31 1.20 7.41 5.34
CA GLN A 31 1.89 8.15 4.30
C GLN A 31 3.11 8.89 4.85
N ASP A 32 3.11 9.29 6.12
CA ASP A 32 4.25 9.96 6.75
C ASP A 32 5.49 9.06 6.76
N ASP A 33 5.32 7.77 7.08
CA ASP A 33 6.44 6.84 7.11
C ASP A 33 6.89 6.43 5.69
N ILE A 34 5.95 6.35 4.74
CA ILE A 34 6.27 6.17 3.32
C ILE A 34 7.10 7.36 2.81
N VAL A 35 6.68 8.59 3.12
CA VAL A 35 7.36 9.82 2.73
C VAL A 35 8.73 9.93 3.39
N LYS A 36 8.84 9.63 4.70
CA LYS A 36 10.13 9.62 5.40
C LYS A 36 11.10 8.61 4.80
N ASN A 37 10.63 7.41 4.46
CA ASN A 37 11.46 6.40 3.81
C ASN A 37 11.89 6.86 2.41
N ARG A 38 10.99 7.48 1.65
CA ARG A 38 11.33 8.01 0.33
C ARG A 38 12.34 9.15 0.38
N ILE A 39 12.21 10.06 1.35
CA ILE A 39 13.18 11.13 1.61
C ILE A 39 14.54 10.54 1.98
N LYS A 40 14.58 9.51 2.83
CA LYS A 40 15.83 8.80 3.16
C LYS A 40 16.47 8.15 1.93
N GLU A 41 15.68 7.51 1.07
CA GLU A 41 16.17 6.94 -0.19
C GLU A 41 16.77 8.01 -1.09
N ILE A 42 16.09 9.15 -1.27
CA ILE A 42 16.58 10.28 -2.06
C ILE A 42 17.88 10.85 -1.50
N ASN A 43 17.96 11.03 -0.18
CA ASN A 43 19.15 11.59 0.47
C ASN A 43 20.35 10.64 0.46
N ASN A 44 20.11 9.32 0.51
CA ASN A 44 21.17 8.32 0.55
C ASN A 44 21.64 7.90 -0.86
N ASN A 45 20.80 8.02 -1.88
CA ASN A 45 21.14 7.78 -3.28
C ASN A 45 21.09 9.11 -4.05
N LEU A 46 22.23 9.82 -4.12
CA LEU A 46 22.43 10.98 -5.00
C LEU A 46 22.36 10.62 -6.50
N THR A 47 22.30 9.33 -6.84
CA THR A 47 22.15 8.79 -8.20
C THR A 47 20.67 8.59 -8.58
N ILE A 48 19.82 9.60 -8.34
CA ILE A 48 18.50 9.73 -8.98
C ILE A 48 18.60 10.72 -10.15
N ASP A 49 19.77 10.82 -10.77
CA ASP A 49 19.84 11.24 -12.16
C ASP A 49 19.79 9.96 -12.99
N SER A 50 18.65 9.27 -12.97
CA SER A 50 18.37 8.30 -14.01
C SER A 50 18.40 9.04 -15.32
N SER A 51 19.22 8.60 -16.28
CA SER A 51 19.16 9.14 -17.63
C SER A 51 17.73 9.01 -18.17
N GLU A 52 17.37 9.83 -19.15
CA GLU A 52 16.08 9.68 -19.84
C GLU A 52 15.84 8.22 -20.27
N ASP A 53 16.89 7.51 -20.70
CA ASP A 53 16.83 6.09 -21.06
C ASP A 53 16.42 5.18 -19.89
N GLU A 54 16.92 5.43 -18.67
CA GLU A 54 16.55 4.66 -17.48
C GLU A 54 15.12 4.97 -17.03
N LEU A 55 14.69 6.22 -17.15
CA LEU A 55 13.33 6.64 -16.86
C LEU A 55 12.35 6.00 -17.85
N ASP A 56 12.67 6.03 -19.15
CA ASP A 56 11.86 5.41 -20.20
C ASP A 56 11.78 3.89 -20.04
N ALA A 57 12.88 3.22 -19.70
CA ALA A 57 12.89 1.80 -19.42
C ALA A 57 11.99 1.46 -18.21
N TYR A 58 12.05 2.27 -17.15
CA TYR A 58 11.21 2.12 -15.98
C TYR A 58 9.71 2.32 -16.31
N LEU A 59 9.38 3.36 -17.07
CA LEU A 59 8.02 3.69 -17.49
C LEU A 59 7.44 2.61 -18.41
N LYS A 60 8.22 2.13 -19.39
CA LYS A 60 7.82 1.06 -20.31
C LYS A 60 7.55 -0.26 -19.57
N LYS A 61 8.36 -0.62 -18.58
CA LYS A 61 8.12 -1.81 -17.73
C LYS A 61 6.79 -1.74 -16.97
N ARG A 62 6.33 -0.53 -16.67
CA ARG A 62 5.04 -0.27 -16.01
C ARG A 62 3.88 -0.05 -16.98
N GLY A 63 4.10 -0.26 -18.28
CA GLY A 63 3.09 -0.12 -19.32
C GLY A 63 2.76 1.33 -19.69
N VAL A 64 3.59 2.28 -19.27
CA VAL A 64 3.45 3.69 -19.68
C VAL A 64 4.16 3.86 -21.03
N GLN A 65 3.44 4.38 -22.02
CA GLN A 65 4.01 4.80 -23.31
C GLN A 65 4.28 6.30 -23.25
N VAL A 66 5.52 6.68 -23.52
CA VAL A 66 5.95 8.08 -23.66
C VAL A 66 6.11 8.33 -25.18
N GLU A 67 5.51 9.40 -25.70
CA GLU A 67 5.53 9.77 -27.13
C GLU A 67 6.78 10.57 -27.52
#